data_AF-A0A930GY79-F1
#
_entry.id   AF-A0A930GY79-F1
#
_cell.length_a   1.000
_cell.length_b   1.000
_cell.length_c   1.000
_cell.angle_alpha   90.00
_cell.angle_beta   90.00
_cell.angle_gamma   90.00
#
_symmetry.space_group_name_H-M   'P 1'
#
loop_
_entity.id
_entity.type
_entity.pdbx_description
1 polymer ?
#
loop_
_entity_poly.entity_id
_entity_poly.type
_entity_poly.pdbx_seq_one_letter_code
_entity_poly.pdbx_strand_id
1 'polypeptide(L)'
;MKNEKFLSYLVIFAGILCAVILGIRSWNTEQARKVDAPDTAKTQKVTVAGFGGDMTLEVTADADKLYGVNVLSNSETQGIGS
;
A
#
# COMPACT_ATOMS: atom_id res chain seq x y z
N MET A 1 28.36 -29.85 25.01
CA MET A 1 27.45 -30.52 24.05
C MET A 1 26.00 -30.04 24.05
N LYS A 2 25.20 -30.14 25.13
CA LYS A 2 23.75 -29.78 25.10
C LYS A 2 23.50 -28.27 24.96
N ASN A 3 24.42 -27.47 25.48
CA ASN A 3 24.30 -26.01 25.57
C ASN A 3 24.80 -25.30 24.29
N GLU A 4 25.73 -25.91 23.56
CA GLU A 4 26.24 -25.40 22.27
C GLU A 4 25.19 -25.57 21.15
N LYS A 5 24.42 -26.66 21.19
CA LYS A 5 23.27 -26.85 20.30
C LYS A 5 22.15 -25.86 20.60
N PHE A 6 21.93 -25.54 21.88
CA PHE A 6 20.97 -24.52 22.31
C PHE A 6 21.38 -23.11 21.86
N LEU A 7 22.66 -22.75 22.02
CA LEU A 7 23.17 -21.46 21.57
C LEU A 7 23.12 -21.32 20.04
N SER A 8 23.43 -22.39 19.30
CA SER A 8 23.31 -22.43 17.84
C SER A 8 21.87 -22.25 17.37
N TYR A 9 20.89 -22.90 18.01
CA TYR A 9 19.49 -22.72 17.69
C TYR A 9 18.97 -21.32 18.01
N LEU A 10 19.45 -20.70 19.08
CA LEU A 10 19.09 -19.32 19.42
C LEU A 10 19.57 -18.34 18.34
N VAL A 11 20.79 -18.50 17.84
CA VAL A 11 21.35 -17.66 16.75
C VAL A 11 20.59 -17.86 15.44
N ILE A 12 20.23 -19.11 15.09
CA ILE A 12 19.43 -19.41 13.90
C ILE A 12 18.03 -18.80 14.01
N PHE A 13 17.37 -18.93 15.17
CA PHE A 13 16.06 -18.31 15.40
C PHE A 13 16.11 -16.80 15.34
N ALA A 14 17.15 -16.17 15.90
CA ALA A 14 17.33 -14.73 15.81
C ALA A 14 17.51 -14.26 14.35
N GLY A 15 18.25 -15.03 13.54
CA GLY A 15 18.42 -14.76 12.10
C GLY A 15 17.11 -14.85 11.32
N ILE A 16 16.32 -15.91 11.55
CA ILE A 16 15.01 -16.08 10.91
C ILE A 16 14.04 -14.98 11.35
N LEU A 17 14.02 -14.65 12.64
CA LEU A 17 13.17 -13.59 13.19
C LEU A 17 13.50 -12.22 12.57
N CYS A 18 14.78 -11.88 12.45
CA CYS A 18 15.22 -10.66 11.77
C CYS A 18 14.80 -10.64 10.29
N ALA A 19 14.97 -11.76 9.56
CA ALA A 19 14.56 -11.85 8.17
C ALA A 19 13.04 -11.69 7.99
N VAL A 20 12.22 -12.26 8.88
CA VAL A 20 10.76 -12.09 8.87
C VAL A 20 10.37 -10.63 9.13
N ILE A 21 10.98 -9.98 10.14
CA ILE A 21 10.70 -8.57 10.47
C ILE A 21 11.08 -7.65 9.30
N LEU A 22 12.24 -7.87 8.67
CA LEU A 22 12.69 -7.08 7.52
C LEU A 22 11.85 -7.37 6.27
N GLY A 23 11.46 -8.62 6.04
CA GLY A 23 10.57 -9.01 4.93
C GLY A 23 9.19 -8.35 5.02
N ILE A 24 8.57 -8.33 6.21
CA ILE A 24 7.28 -7.65 6.43
C ILE A 24 7.40 -6.13 6.20
N ARG A 25 8.53 -5.51 6.60
CA ARG A 25 8.77 -4.08 6.33
C ARG A 25 8.97 -3.78 4.85
N SER A 26 9.65 -4.68 4.12
CA SER A 26 9.90 -4.56 2.69
C SER A 26 8.60 -4.49 1.87
N TRP A 27 7.63 -5.36 2.16
CA TRP A 27 6.35 -5.37 1.45
C TRP A 27 5.43 -4.19 1.74
N ASN A 28 5.66 -3.45 2.83
CA ASN A 28 4.95 -2.20 3.09
C ASN A 28 5.53 -0.98 2.35
N THR A 29 6.63 -1.15 1.59
CA THR A 29 7.36 -0.05 0.93
C THR A 29 6.95 0.17 -0.54
N GLU A 30 5.79 -0.35 -0.97
CA GLU A 30 5.14 0.12 -2.20
C GLU A 30 3.95 1.01 -1.87
N GLN A 31 4.22 2.15 -1.22
CA GLN A 31 3.27 3.26 -1.24
C GLN A 31 3.63 4.17 -2.41
N ALA A 32 2.73 4.21 -3.40
CA ALA A 32 2.72 5.19 -4.47
C ALA A 32 3.15 6.55 -3.91
N ARG A 33 4.12 7.18 -4.59
CA ARG A 33 4.70 8.47 -4.20
C ARG A 33 3.57 9.46 -3.87
N LYS A 34 3.26 9.62 -2.58
CA LYS A 34 2.34 10.66 -2.14
C LYS A 34 3.07 11.98 -2.39
N VAL A 35 2.58 12.74 -3.36
CA VAL A 35 2.97 14.14 -3.48
C VAL A 35 2.36 14.82 -2.26
N ASP A 36 3.19 15.44 -1.42
CA ASP A 36 2.71 16.19 -0.27
C ASP A 36 1.67 17.21 -0.75
N ALA A 37 0.41 16.98 -0.37
CA ALA A 37 -0.69 17.85 -0.73
C ALA A 37 -0.70 19.03 0.26
N PRO A 38 -0.78 20.29 -0.22
CA PRO A 38 -0.91 21.45 0.64
C PRO A 38 -2.24 21.43 1.37
N ASP A 39 -2.36 22.19 2.46
CA ASP A 39 -3.59 22.28 3.27
C ASP A 39 -4.82 22.79 2.49
N THR A 40 -4.59 23.41 1.33
CA THR A 40 -5.64 23.86 0.39
C THR A 40 -6.27 22.71 -0.39
N ALA A 41 -5.60 21.55 -0.47
CA ALA A 41 -6.11 20.39 -1.19
C ALA A 41 -7.20 19.69 -0.39
N LYS A 42 -8.31 19.39 -1.08
CA LYS A 42 -9.45 18.68 -0.51
C LYS A 42 -9.54 17.28 -1.11
N THR A 43 -9.72 16.31 -0.23
CA THR A 43 -10.03 14.94 -0.61
C THR A 43 -11.54 14.74 -0.70
N GLN A 44 -12.01 14.27 -1.84
CA GLN A 44 -13.43 14.05 -2.10
C GLN A 44 -13.66 12.65 -2.70
N LYS A 45 -14.75 12.01 -2.28
CA LYS A 45 -15.21 10.76 -2.87
C LYS A 45 -16.14 11.06 -4.03
N VAL A 46 -15.87 10.46 -5.17
CA VAL A 46 -16.61 10.68 -6.42
C VAL A 46 -16.97 9.32 -7.00
N THR A 47 -18.24 9.15 -7.37
CA THR A 47 -18.70 8.00 -8.15
C THR A 47 -18.74 8.39 -9.62
N VAL A 48 -18.12 7.59 -10.47
CA VAL A 48 -18.05 7.79 -11.92
C VAL A 48 -18.48 6.52 -12.65
N ALA A 49 -19.11 6.66 -13.81
CA ALA A 49 -19.49 5.51 -14.62
C ALA A 49 -18.25 4.92 -15.32
N GLY A 50 -17.98 3.64 -15.08
CA GLY A 50 -17.03 2.83 -15.84
C GLY A 50 -17.71 2.00 -16.93
N PHE A 51 -16.92 1.18 -17.63
CA PHE A 51 -17.44 0.23 -18.62
C PHE A 51 -18.10 -0.98 -17.96
N GLY A 52 -17.50 -1.48 -16.87
CA GLY A 52 -18.05 -2.60 -16.08
C GLY A 52 -19.13 -2.18 -15.08
N GLY A 53 -19.40 -0.88 -14.95
CA GLY A 53 -20.32 -0.31 -13.98
C GLY A 53 -19.69 0.85 -13.21
N ASP A 54 -20.37 1.33 -12.17
CA ASP A 54 -19.90 2.47 -11.40
C ASP A 54 -18.59 2.18 -10.64
N MET A 55 -17.73 3.18 -10.59
CA MET A 55 -16.47 3.18 -9.85
C MET A 55 -16.47 4.28 -8.80
N THR A 56 -15.93 3.99 -7.63
CA THR A 56 -15.76 4.97 -6.55
C THR A 56 -14.29 5.34 -6.45
N LEU A 57 -14.03 6.63 -6.62
CA LEU A 57 -12.71 7.23 -6.57
C LEU A 57 -12.61 8.17 -5.36
N GLU A 58 -11.42 8.27 -4.80
CA GLU A 58 -11.03 9.27 -3.83
C GLU A 58 -10.00 10.18 -4.48
N VAL A 59 -10.36 11.44 -4.69
CA VAL A 59 -9.54 12.41 -5.40
C VAL A 59 -9.12 13.51 -4.43
N THR A 60 -7.82 13.76 -4.33
CA THR A 60 -7.24 14.87 -3.59
C THR A 60 -6.78 15.94 -4.56
N ALA A 61 -7.43 17.10 -4.51
CA ALA A 61 -7.24 18.20 -5.45
C ALA A 61 -7.44 19.56 -4.79
N ASP A 62 -6.76 20.59 -5.29
CA ASP A 62 -7.13 21.98 -5.04
C ASP A 62 -7.68 22.63 -6.33
N ALA A 63 -7.76 23.97 -6.35
CA ALA A 63 -8.30 24.70 -7.49
C ALA A 63 -7.44 24.58 -8.77
N ASP A 64 -6.15 24.31 -8.63
CA ASP A 64 -5.16 24.40 -9.71
C ASP A 64 -4.53 23.05 -10.05
N LYS A 65 -4.57 22.08 -9.13
CA LYS A 65 -3.79 20.84 -9.25
C LYS A 65 -4.44 19.61 -8.59
N LEU A 66 -4.20 18.46 -9.22
CA LEU A 66 -4.45 17.13 -8.66
C LEU A 66 -3.20 16.62 -7.92
N TYR A 67 -3.38 16.17 -6.68
CA TYR A 67 -2.30 15.63 -5.84
C TYR A 67 -2.34 14.11 -5.74
N GLY A 68 -3.52 13.52 -5.88
CA GLY A 68 -3.66 12.07 -5.87
C GLY A 68 -5.06 11.62 -6.27
N VAL A 69 -5.12 10.44 -6.87
CA VAL A 69 -6.36 9.72 -7.16
C VAL A 69 -6.18 8.31 -6.65
N ASN A 70 -7.13 7.83 -5.86
CA ASN A 70 -7.16 6.47 -5.33
C ASN A 70 -8.47 5.80 -5.74
N VAL A 71 -8.40 4.59 -6.28
CA VAL A 71 -9.60 3.82 -6.63
C VAL A 71 -10.02 3.04 -5.39
N LEU A 72 -11.20 3.35 -4.83
CA LEU A 72 -11.72 2.65 -3.65
C LEU A 72 -12.46 1.38 -4.04
N SER A 73 -13.19 1.41 -5.16
CA SER A 73 -13.92 0.27 -5.67
C SER A 73 -14.17 0.41 -7.18
N ASN A 74 -14.01 -0.68 -7.92
CA ASN A 74 -14.39 -0.76 -9.33
C ASN A 74 -15.10 -2.09 -9.63
N SER A 75 -15.89 -2.10 -10.70
CA SER A 75 -16.59 -3.30 -11.21
C SER A 75 -16.06 -3.73 -12.59
N GLU A 76 -14.83 -3.34 -12.92
CA GLU A 76 -14.23 -3.60 -14.23
C GLU A 76 -13.73 -5.04 -14.38
N THR A 77 -13.46 -5.43 -15.62
CA THR A 77 -12.87 -6.75 -15.90
C THR A 77 -11.44 -6.81 -15.35
N GLN A 78 -11.18 -7.79 -14.48
CA GLN A 78 -9.89 -7.99 -13.85
C GLN A 78 -8.78 -8.19 -14.90
N GLY A 79 -7.66 -7.48 -14.70
CA GLY A 79 -6.52 -7.51 -15.62
C GLY A 79 -6.68 -6.62 -16.86
N ILE A 80 -7.78 -5.87 -16.97
CA ILE A 80 -8.00 -4.86 -18.02
C ILE A 80 -8.25 -3.49 -17.40
N GLY A 81 -9.28 -3.37 -16.55
CA GLY A 81 -9.69 -2.09 -15.94
C GLY A 81 -9.52 -2.04 -14.42
N SER A 82 -8.74 -2.97 -13.86
CA SER A 82 -8.43 -3.10 -12.42
C SER A 82 -7.02 -2.64 -12.11
#